data_AF-A0A960VKS1-F1
#
_entry.id   AF-A0A960VKS1-F1
#
_cell.length_a   1.000
_cell.length_b   1.000
_cell.length_c   1.000
_cell.angle_alpha   90.00
_cell.angle_beta   90.00
_cell.angle_gamma   90.00
#
_symmetry.space_group_name_H-M   'P 1'
#
loop_
_entity.id
_entity.type
_entity.pdbx_description
1 polymer ?
#
loop_
_entity_poly.entity_id
_entity_poly.type
_entity_poly.pdbx_seq_one_letter_code
_entity_poly.pdbx_strand_id
1 'polypeptide(L)'
;MINAIHSALQGLQANQQKLAGHADRISRWGTQDLAATAPADRIDLTTEMVGVLQSRRGFEANLPVIRAADEMLGSLLDVLA
;
A
#
# COMPACT_ATOMS: atom_id res chain seq x y z
N MET A 1 -19.91 1.01 9.67
CA MET A 1 -18.89 2.00 10.09
C MET A 1 -17.61 1.32 10.56
N ILE A 2 -17.61 0.65 11.72
CA ILE A 2 -16.43 -0.06 12.27
C ILE A 2 -15.85 -1.07 11.27
N ASN A 3 -16.68 -1.83 10.56
CA ASN A 3 -16.20 -2.78 9.54
C ASN A 3 -15.50 -2.10 8.34
N ALA A 4 -15.94 -0.90 7.93
CA ALA A 4 -15.33 -0.18 6.81
C ALA A 4 -13.95 0.38 7.17
N ILE A 5 -13.79 0.88 8.41
CA ILE A 5 -12.48 1.32 8.92
C ILE A 5 -11.52 0.14 9.04
N HIS A 6 -11.98 -1.02 9.53
CA HIS A 6 -11.14 -2.23 9.60
C HIS A 6 -10.68 -2.68 8.22
N SER A 7 -11.57 -2.71 7.23
CA SER A 7 -11.20 -3.03 5.85
C SER A 7 -10.23 -1.99 5.26
N ALA A 8 -10.44 -0.71 5.52
CA ALA A 8 -9.54 0.35 5.06
C ALA A 8 -8.15 0.24 5.71
N LEU A 9 -8.07 -0.03 7.02
CA LEU A 9 -6.81 -0.23 7.74
C LEU A 9 -6.07 -1.48 7.24
N GLN A 10 -6.78 -2.59 7.03
CA GLN A 10 -6.22 -3.80 6.42
C GLN A 10 -5.68 -3.51 5.02
N GLY A 11 -6.43 -2.73 4.22
CA GLY A 11 -6.01 -2.27 2.90
C GLY A 11 -4.74 -1.41 2.96
N LEU A 12 -4.64 -0.47 3.90
CA LEU A 12 -3.44 0.34 4.12
C LEU A 12 -2.24 -0.53 4.51
N GLN A 13 -2.40 -1.45 5.45
CA GLN A 13 -1.33 -2.34 5.90
C GLN A 13 -0.84 -3.24 4.76
N ALA A 14 -1.75 -3.82 3.98
CA ALA A 14 -1.41 -4.64 2.82
C ALA A 14 -0.64 -3.84 1.76
N ASN A 15 -1.06 -2.60 1.48
CA ASN A 15 -0.37 -1.74 0.52
C ASN A 15 0.98 -1.24 1.03
N GLN A 16 1.16 -1.03 2.34
CA GLN A 16 2.45 -0.74 2.94
C GLN A 16 3.42 -1.92 2.81
N GLN A 17 2.95 -3.15 3.06
CA GLN A 17 3.77 -4.36 2.91
C GLN A 17 4.22 -4.56 1.45
N LYS A 18 3.30 -4.34 0.48
CA LYS A 18 3.63 -4.41 -0.95
C LYS A 18 4.65 -3.34 -1.34
N LEU A 19 4.46 -2.10 -0.90
CA LEU A 19 5.39 -1.01 -1.13
C LEU A 19 6.80 -1.36 -0.62
N ALA A 20 6.90 -1.89 0.61
CA ALA A 20 8.17 -2.31 1.20
C ALA A 20 8.82 -3.45 0.39
N GLY A 21 8.03 -4.42 -0.07
CA GLY A 21 8.52 -5.51 -0.92
C GLY A 21 9.10 -5.01 -2.25
N HIS A 22 8.41 -4.10 -2.92
CA HIS A 22 8.91 -3.50 -4.17
C HIS A 22 10.17 -2.66 -3.91
N ALA A 23 10.20 -1.86 -2.84
CA ALA A 23 11.37 -1.06 -2.47
C ALA A 23 12.61 -1.94 -2.18
N ASP A 24 12.43 -3.05 -1.49
CA ASP A 24 13.49 -4.02 -1.21
C ASP A 24 14.03 -4.68 -2.50
N ARG A 25 13.15 -5.03 -3.45
CA ARG A 25 13.58 -5.55 -4.75
C ARG A 25 14.31 -4.48 -5.58
N ILE A 26 13.83 -3.24 -5.58
CA ILE A 26 14.50 -2.11 -6.26
C ILE A 26 15.89 -1.87 -5.67
N SER A 27 16.06 -1.95 -4.34
CA SER A 27 17.38 -1.80 -3.70
C SER A 27 18.39 -2.86 -4.16
N ARG A 28 17.91 -4.07 -4.44
CA ARG A 28 18.72 -5.20 -4.93
C ARG A 28 18.91 -5.19 -6.46
N TRP A 29 18.19 -4.31 -7.16
CA TRP A 29 18.34 -4.16 -8.60
C TRP A 29 19.74 -3.62 -8.91
N GLY A 30 20.52 -4.42 -9.64
CA GLY A 30 21.93 -4.13 -9.95
C GLY A 30 22.95 -4.91 -9.10
N THR A 31 22.54 -5.51 -7.98
CA THR A 31 23.40 -6.41 -7.18
C THR A 31 23.01 -7.89 -7.30
N GLN A 32 21.94 -8.20 -8.04
CA GLN A 32 21.54 -9.59 -8.33
C GLN A 32 22.59 -10.32 -9.17
N ASP A 33 22.91 -11.56 -8.81
CA ASP A 33 23.75 -12.44 -9.62
C ASP A 33 22.93 -13.02 -10.78
N LEU A 34 23.15 -12.52 -12.00
CA LEU A 34 22.43 -12.93 -13.19
C LEU A 34 22.75 -14.36 -13.66
N ALA A 35 23.91 -14.90 -13.26
CA ALA A 35 24.31 -16.27 -13.58
C ALA A 35 23.67 -17.28 -12.64
N ALA A 36 23.51 -16.92 -11.36
CA ALA A 36 22.85 -17.75 -10.36
C ALA A 36 21.32 -17.61 -10.34
N THR A 37 20.76 -16.51 -10.86
CA THR A 37 19.32 -16.23 -10.82
C THR A 37 18.61 -16.66 -12.10
N ALA A 38 17.60 -17.53 -11.95
CA ALA A 38 16.75 -17.96 -13.05
C ALA A 38 16.09 -16.75 -13.73
N PRO A 39 15.90 -16.75 -15.07
CA PRO A 39 15.35 -15.60 -15.79
C PRO A 39 14.00 -15.10 -15.26
N ALA A 40 13.16 -15.99 -14.75
CA ALA A 40 11.85 -15.67 -14.19
C ALA A 40 11.93 -14.94 -12.83
N ASP A 41 13.02 -15.12 -12.08
CA ASP A 41 13.22 -14.53 -10.76
C ASP A 41 14.03 -13.24 -10.80
N ARG A 42 14.52 -12.85 -11.99
CA ARG A 42 15.27 -11.61 -12.18
C ARG A 42 14.37 -10.42 -11.90
N ILE A 43 14.93 -9.46 -11.19
CA ILE A 43 14.26 -8.21 -10.85
C ILE A 43 14.15 -7.35 -12.11
N ASP A 44 12.93 -7.11 -12.58
CA ASP A 44 12.61 -6.12 -13.61
C ASP A 44 12.21 -4.79 -12.95
N LEU A 45 13.09 -3.80 -13.03
CA LEU A 45 12.87 -2.48 -12.46
C LEU A 45 11.58 -1.82 -12.97
N THR A 46 11.22 -2.01 -14.23
CA THR A 46 10.03 -1.35 -14.80
C THR A 46 8.77 -1.86 -14.10
N THR A 47 8.67 -3.18 -13.96
CA THR A 47 7.58 -3.84 -13.22
C THR A 47 7.56 -3.42 -11.75
N GLU A 48 8.71 -3.40 -11.08
CA GLU A 48 8.79 -3.01 -9.66
C GLU A 48 8.37 -1.54 -9.44
N MET A 49 8.77 -0.62 -10.32
CA MET A 49 8.38 0.80 -10.24
C MET A 49 6.87 1.01 -10.46
N VAL A 50 6.27 0.25 -11.37
CA VAL A 50 4.81 0.24 -11.53
C VAL A 50 4.13 -0.33 -10.28
N GLY A 51 4.70 -1.38 -9.69
CA GLY A 51 4.23 -1.95 -8.42
C GLY A 51 4.27 -0.96 -7.26
N VAL A 52 5.33 -0.13 -7.16
CA VAL A 52 5.41 0.99 -6.21
C VAL A 52 4.26 1.99 -6.44
N LEU A 53 4.03 2.40 -7.69
CA LEU A 53 2.96 3.35 -8.02
C LEU A 53 1.58 2.77 -7.68
N GLN A 54 1.33 1.51 -8.01
CA GLN A 54 0.08 0.81 -7.69
C GLN A 54 -0.13 0.72 -6.18
N SER A 55 0.90 0.35 -5.42
CA SER A 55 0.85 0.28 -3.96
C SER A 55 0.54 1.63 -3.33
N ARG A 56 1.17 2.70 -3.84
CA ARG A 56 0.87 4.08 -3.44
C ARG A 56 -0.60 4.45 -3.71
N ARG A 57 -1.10 4.19 -4.92
CA ARG A 57 -2.49 4.48 -5.29
C ARG A 57 -3.49 3.68 -4.44
N GLY A 58 -3.18 2.41 -4.16
CA GLY A 58 -3.97 1.57 -3.27
C GLY A 58 -4.00 2.12 -1.83
N PHE A 59 -2.89 2.63 -1.34
CA PHE A 59 -2.84 3.32 -0.05
C PHE A 59 -3.72 4.57 -0.06
N GLU A 60 -3.55 5.45 -1.06
CA GLU A 60 -4.33 6.68 -1.23
C GLU A 60 -5.84 6.40 -1.30
N ALA A 61 -6.26 5.31 -1.95
CA ALA A 61 -7.67 4.93 -2.07
C ALA A 61 -8.36 4.57 -0.75
N ASN A 62 -7.60 4.15 0.28
CA ASN A 62 -8.16 3.82 1.60
C ASN A 62 -8.32 5.06 2.51
N LEU A 63 -7.60 6.16 2.23
CA LEU A 63 -7.63 7.37 3.06
C LEU A 63 -9.00 8.05 3.13
N PRO A 64 -9.78 8.20 2.03
CA PRO A 64 -11.10 8.81 2.09
C PRO A 64 -12.07 8.06 3.00
N VAL A 65 -11.98 6.73 3.08
CA VAL A 65 -12.84 5.91 3.95
C VAL A 65 -12.60 6.22 5.42
N ILE A 66 -11.33 6.39 5.81
CA ILE A 66 -10.96 6.74 7.18
C ILE A 66 -11.39 8.18 7.50
N ARG A 67 -11.20 9.11 6.56
CA ARG A 67 -11.65 10.51 6.74
C ARG A 67 -13.17 10.62 6.89
N ALA A 68 -13.93 9.94 6.03
CA ALA A 68 -15.38 9.93 6.13
C ALA A 68 -15.85 9.33 7.46
N ALA A 69 -15.15 8.32 7.98
CA ALA A 69 -15.44 7.76 9.28
C ALA A 69 -15.20 8.75 10.44
N ASP A 70 -14.11 9.51 10.38
CA ASP A 70 -13.77 10.56 11.34
C ASP A 70 -14.78 11.72 11.30
N GLU A 71 -15.12 12.21 10.11
CA GLU A 71 -16.14 13.24 9.90
C GLU A 71 -17.51 12.83 10.46
N MET A 72 -17.91 11.57 10.24
CA MET A 72 -19.16 11.04 10.82
C MET A 72 -19.12 11.00 12.34
N LEU A 73 -18.00 10.58 12.95
CA LEU A 73 -17.86 10.59 14.42
C LEU A 73 -17.92 12.03 14.97
N GLY A 74 -17.25 12.98 14.31
CA GLY A 74 -17.33 14.39 14.66
C GLY A 74 -18.76 14.93 14.60
N SER A 75 -19.49 14.62 13.52
CA SER A 75 -20.89 15.06 13.38
C SER A 75 -21.81 14.50 14.47
N LEU A 76 -21.60 13.26 14.91
CA LEU A 76 -22.36 12.67 16.01
C LEU A 76 -22.05 13.34 17.35
N LEU A 77 -20.78 13.69 17.60
CA LEU A 77 -20.38 14.41 18.80
C LEU A 77 -20.98 15.81 18.83
N ASP A 78 -21.02 16.51 17.69
CA ASP A 78 -21.61 17.85 17.56
C ASP A 78 -23.12 17.86 17.84
N VAL A 79 -23.84 16.82 17.43
CA VAL A 79 -25.28 16.66 17.74
C VAL A 79 -25.56 16.38 19.22
N LEU A 80 -24.61 15.76 19.92
CA LEU A 80 -24.72 15.43 21.34
C LEU A 80 -24.35 16.58 22.28
N ALA A 81 -23.63 17.59 21.77
CA ALA A 81 -23.19 18.78 22.51
C ALA A 81 -24.29 19.86 22.58
#